data_AF-A0A1H1Q825-F1
#
_entry.id   AF-A0A1H1Q825-F1
#
_cell.length_a   1.000
_cell.length_b   1.000
_cell.length_c   1.000
_cell.angle_alpha   90.00
_cell.angle_beta   90.00
_cell.angle_gamma   90.00
#
_symmetry.space_group_name_H-M   'P 1'
#
loop_
_entity.id
_entity.type
_entity.pdbx_description
1 polymer ?
#
loop_
_entity_poly.entity_id
_entity_poly.type
_entity_poly.pdbx_seq_one_letter_code
_entity_poly.pdbx_strand_id
1 'polypeptide(L)'
;MLIAMVLLVSGCSLLRNSWSGPEQRISGLLEHNAAGFTLRQCGSDGAQPVIENAQLETIFAQAAQPGQTAIFVDLLGRTDSAGRVQPVKVLRMQSQGRGCADSSADGAQWVALQYQPAWRAVLAANGLTRSDADRAHAPVPVVTEQLPDGSLNARSLSGDLELWLYPQDCQDVVTGDYFHMHSVLLVNGERQSGCGYQGRQTTP
;
A
#
# COMPACT_ATOMS: atom_id res chain seq x y z
N MET A 1 -1.06 6.13 -70.61
CA MET A 1 -2.25 6.17 -69.73
C MET A 1 -1.81 5.63 -68.37
N LEU A 2 -2.26 6.29 -67.30
CA LEU A 2 -1.69 6.33 -65.95
C LEU A 2 -1.59 4.98 -65.21
N ILE A 3 -0.55 4.93 -64.36
CA ILE A 3 -0.27 4.02 -63.23
C ILE A 3 -1.38 4.12 -62.17
N ALA A 4 -1.77 3.00 -61.54
CA ALA A 4 -2.14 2.98 -60.12
C ALA A 4 -2.11 1.55 -59.53
N MET A 5 -1.04 1.29 -58.79
CA MET A 5 -0.86 0.19 -57.85
C MET A 5 -1.83 0.39 -56.67
N VAL A 6 -2.65 -0.60 -56.32
CA VAL A 6 -3.46 -0.57 -55.08
C VAL A 6 -2.81 -1.51 -54.07
N LEU A 7 -2.03 -0.93 -53.16
CA LEU A 7 -1.54 -1.58 -51.95
C LEU A 7 -2.67 -1.61 -50.92
N LEU A 8 -3.23 -2.80 -50.66
CA LEU A 8 -4.11 -3.02 -49.52
C LEU A 8 -3.24 -3.16 -48.26
N VAL A 9 -3.00 -2.05 -47.57
CA VAL A 9 -2.41 -2.08 -46.23
C VAL A 9 -3.53 -2.27 -45.22
N SER A 10 -3.70 -3.49 -44.73
CA SER A 10 -4.48 -3.80 -43.53
C SER A 10 -3.72 -3.27 -42.30
N GLY A 11 -4.00 -2.03 -41.93
CA GLY A 11 -3.52 -1.46 -40.67
C GLY A 11 -4.26 -2.08 -39.50
N CYS A 12 -3.62 -2.99 -38.76
CA CYS A 12 -4.03 -3.31 -37.40
C CYS A 12 -3.89 -2.02 -36.57
N SER A 13 -5.03 -1.38 -36.23
CA SER A 13 -5.04 -0.36 -35.19
C SER A 13 -4.63 -1.02 -33.88
N LEU A 14 -3.36 -0.83 -33.50
CA LEU A 14 -2.92 -1.04 -32.13
C LEU A 14 -3.78 -0.13 -31.24
N LEU A 15 -4.63 -0.74 -30.43
CA LEU A 15 -5.31 -0.08 -29.32
C LEU A 15 -4.25 0.70 -28.54
N ARG A 16 -4.26 2.03 -28.67
CA ARG A 16 -3.44 2.90 -27.84
C ARG A 16 -3.92 2.68 -26.42
N ASN A 17 -3.13 1.96 -25.63
CA ASN A 17 -3.39 1.80 -24.23
C ASN A 17 -3.35 3.21 -23.62
N SER A 18 -4.52 3.76 -23.25
CA SER A 18 -4.65 5.10 -22.67
C SER A 18 -3.98 5.21 -21.29
N TRP A 19 -3.53 4.08 -20.76
CA TRP A 19 -2.76 3.90 -19.54
C TRP A 19 -1.26 3.98 -19.85
N SER A 20 -0.78 5.18 -20.20
CA SER A 20 0.65 5.43 -20.45
C SER A 20 1.19 6.38 -19.38
N GLY A 21 1.65 5.82 -18.26
CA GLY A 21 2.30 6.58 -17.20
C GLY A 21 3.02 5.64 -16.22
N PRO A 22 4.10 6.09 -15.57
CA PRO A 22 4.75 5.32 -14.53
C PRO A 22 3.76 5.06 -13.38
N GLU A 23 3.90 3.91 -12.74
CA GLU A 23 3.21 3.64 -11.49
C GLU A 23 3.72 4.60 -10.41
N GLN A 24 2.79 5.20 -9.68
CA GLN A 24 3.09 6.18 -8.65
C GLN A 24 2.31 5.85 -7.38
N ARG A 25 2.87 6.25 -6.23
CA ARG A 25 2.18 6.14 -4.94
C ARG A 25 1.22 7.30 -4.78
N ILE A 26 -0.05 6.98 -4.56
CA ILE A 26 -1.15 7.92 -4.38
C ILE A 26 -1.77 7.63 -3.01
N SER A 27 -1.81 8.63 -2.14
CA SER A 27 -2.45 8.53 -0.83
C SER A 27 -3.51 9.61 -0.71
N GLY A 28 -4.66 9.29 -0.09
CA GLY A 28 -5.78 10.22 -0.06
C GLY A 28 -7.02 9.67 0.65
N LEU A 29 -8.08 10.46 0.61
CA LEU A 29 -9.41 10.03 1.02
C LEU A 29 -10.12 9.41 -0.20
N LEU A 30 -10.52 8.15 -0.10
CA LEU A 30 -11.29 7.43 -1.09
C LEU A 30 -12.76 7.47 -0.68
N GLU A 31 -13.61 8.10 -1.50
CA GLU A 31 -15.04 8.23 -1.28
C GLU A 31 -15.81 7.36 -2.28
N HIS A 32 -16.80 6.62 -1.79
CA HIS A 32 -17.70 5.78 -2.59
C HIS A 32 -19.12 6.38 -2.57
N ASN A 33 -19.68 6.61 -3.76
CA ASN A 33 -21.06 7.08 -3.91
C ASN A 33 -21.73 6.45 -5.15
N ALA A 34 -22.95 6.89 -5.49
CA ALA A 34 -23.73 6.31 -6.58
C ALA A 34 -23.08 6.44 -7.98
N ALA A 35 -22.14 7.36 -8.17
CA ALA A 35 -21.38 7.53 -9.40
C ALA A 35 -20.04 6.76 -9.40
N GLY A 36 -19.74 6.07 -8.31
CA GLY A 36 -18.54 5.27 -8.14
C GLY A 36 -17.55 5.84 -7.13
N PHE A 37 -16.28 5.44 -7.28
CA PHE A 37 -15.19 5.91 -6.43
C PHE A 37 -14.58 7.24 -6.90
N THR A 38 -14.28 8.10 -5.94
CA THR A 38 -13.45 9.30 -6.13
C THR A 38 -12.35 9.36 -5.09
N LEU A 39 -11.17 9.88 -5.47
CA LEU A 39 -10.02 10.01 -4.59
C LEU A 39 -9.59 11.47 -4.51
N ARG A 40 -9.53 12.00 -3.29
CA ARG A 40 -8.93 13.29 -2.97
C ARG A 40 -7.54 13.04 -2.41
N GLN A 41 -6.50 13.39 -3.18
CA GLN A 41 -5.12 13.15 -2.73
C GLN A 41 -4.79 14.02 -1.52
N CYS A 42 -3.95 13.51 -0.63
CA CYS A 42 -3.47 14.26 0.52
C CYS A 42 -2.81 15.57 0.09
N GLY A 43 -3.21 16.70 0.70
CA GLY A 43 -2.71 18.03 0.35
C GLY A 43 -3.30 18.64 -0.93
N SER A 44 -4.34 18.04 -1.51
CA SER A 44 -5.03 18.57 -2.69
C SER A 44 -6.52 18.79 -2.45
N ASP A 45 -7.08 19.79 -3.15
CA ASP A 45 -8.52 20.11 -3.08
C ASP A 45 -9.34 19.42 -4.18
N GLY A 46 -8.69 18.80 -5.17
CA GLY A 46 -9.33 18.14 -6.30
C GLY A 46 -9.65 16.68 -6.02
N ALA A 47 -10.89 16.26 -6.29
CA ALA A 47 -11.28 14.86 -6.33
C ALA A 47 -11.12 14.31 -7.76
N GLN A 48 -10.52 13.13 -7.88
CA GLN A 48 -10.31 12.44 -9.16
C GLN A 48 -11.16 11.18 -9.22
N PRO A 49 -11.82 10.87 -10.35
CA PRO A 49 -12.50 9.59 -10.50
C PRO A 49 -11.50 8.44 -10.39
N VAL A 50 -11.87 7.38 -9.69
CA VAL A 50 -11.09 6.14 -9.60
C VAL A 50 -11.79 5.09 -10.45
N ILE A 51 -11.01 4.33 -11.21
CA ILE A 51 -11.55 3.22 -11.98
C ILE A 51 -11.80 2.07 -11.05
N GLU A 52 -13.06 1.65 -11.03
CA GLU A 52 -13.50 0.49 -10.28
C GLU A 52 -12.86 -0.79 -10.78
N ASN A 53 -12.50 -1.61 -9.80
CA ASN A 53 -12.18 -3.01 -10.01
C ASN A 53 -12.63 -3.80 -8.77
N ALA A 54 -12.91 -5.09 -8.96
CA ALA A 54 -13.45 -5.95 -7.92
C ALA A 54 -12.57 -6.02 -6.66
N GLN A 55 -11.25 -5.87 -6.80
CA GLN A 55 -10.34 -5.89 -5.66
C GLN A 55 -10.49 -4.63 -4.80
N LEU A 56 -10.52 -3.44 -5.41
CA LEU A 56 -10.72 -2.17 -4.70
C LEU A 56 -12.06 -2.16 -3.97
N GLU A 57 -13.13 -2.59 -4.64
CA GLU A 57 -14.47 -2.71 -4.06
C GLU A 57 -14.49 -3.64 -2.85
N THR A 58 -13.86 -4.82 -2.98
CA THR A 58 -13.78 -5.81 -1.90
C THR A 58 -13.03 -5.25 -0.70
N ILE A 59 -11.86 -4.65 -0.92
CA ILE A 59 -11.05 -4.05 0.16
C ILE A 59 -11.81 -2.91 0.84
N PHE A 60 -12.48 -2.05 0.07
CA PHE A 60 -13.28 -0.96 0.64
C PHE A 60 -14.45 -1.48 1.48
N ALA A 61 -15.21 -2.46 0.96
CA ALA A 61 -16.33 -3.04 1.68
C ALA A 61 -15.90 -3.75 2.98
N GLN A 62 -14.69 -4.30 3.01
CA GLN A 62 -14.10 -4.93 4.18
C GLN A 62 -13.55 -3.92 5.18
N ALA A 63 -12.90 -2.85 4.72
CA ALA A 63 -12.23 -1.88 5.57
C ALA A 63 -13.16 -0.81 6.12
N ALA A 64 -14.18 -0.39 5.36
CA ALA A 64 -15.12 0.64 5.79
C ALA A 64 -16.02 0.14 6.93
N GLN A 65 -16.21 0.98 7.94
CA GLN A 65 -17.19 0.72 9.00
C GLN A 65 -18.62 0.98 8.50
N PRO A 66 -19.66 0.37 9.12
CA PRO A 66 -21.04 0.60 8.71
C PRO A 66 -21.41 2.08 8.62
N GLY A 67 -21.87 2.51 7.45
CA GLY A 67 -22.23 3.90 7.17
C GLY A 67 -21.08 4.82 6.75
N GLN A 68 -19.83 4.35 6.77
CA GLN A 68 -18.71 5.10 6.20
C GLN A 68 -18.75 5.04 4.66
N THR A 69 -18.77 6.21 4.04
CA THR A 69 -18.67 6.37 2.60
C THR A 69 -17.30 6.90 2.16
N ALA A 70 -16.42 7.22 3.10
CA ALA A 70 -15.12 7.81 2.83
C ALA A 70 -14.09 7.29 3.84
N ILE A 71 -13.00 6.70 3.35
CA ILE A 71 -11.90 6.16 4.19
C ILE A 71 -10.54 6.43 3.54
N PHE A 72 -9.47 6.38 4.34
CA PHE A 72 -8.13 6.65 3.82
C PHE A 72 -7.64 5.48 2.98
N VAL A 73 -6.95 5.79 1.88
CA VAL A 73 -6.24 4.81 1.05
C VAL A 73 -4.82 5.29 0.75
N ASP A 74 -3.89 4.35 0.71
CA ASP A 74 -2.55 4.52 0.19
C ASP A 74 -2.29 3.39 -0.80
N LEU A 75 -2.09 3.72 -2.06
CA LEU A 75 -2.03 2.76 -3.16
C LEU A 75 -0.93 3.10 -4.16
N LEU A 76 -0.50 2.10 -4.91
CA LEU A 76 0.20 2.26 -6.16
C LEU A 76 -0.83 2.30 -7.28
N GLY A 77 -0.71 3.27 -8.17
CA GLY A 77 -1.67 3.49 -9.25
C GLY A 77 -1.08 4.23 -10.43
N ARG A 78 -1.87 4.33 -11.50
CA ARG A 78 -1.56 5.13 -12.68
C ARG A 78 -2.65 6.17 -12.88
N THR A 79 -2.32 7.31 -13.48
CA THR A 79 -3.31 8.33 -13.84
C THR A 79 -3.36 8.45 -15.37
N ASP A 80 -4.55 8.38 -15.96
CA ASP A 80 -4.70 8.57 -17.41
C ASP A 80 -4.69 10.05 -17.83
N SER A 81 -4.71 10.30 -19.13
CA SER A 81 -4.80 11.66 -19.70
C SER A 81 -6.09 12.40 -19.33
N ALA A 82 -7.12 11.69 -18.87
CA ALA A 82 -8.38 12.25 -18.39
C ALA A 82 -8.35 12.53 -16.87
N GLY A 83 -7.23 12.26 -16.19
CA GLY A 83 -7.06 12.51 -14.76
C GLY A 83 -7.68 11.44 -13.87
N ARG A 84 -8.10 10.29 -14.42
CA ARG A 84 -8.67 9.17 -13.64
C ARG A 84 -7.56 8.31 -13.06
N VAL A 85 -7.73 7.86 -11.83
CA VAL A 85 -6.80 6.96 -11.15
C VAL A 85 -7.18 5.51 -11.43
N GLN A 86 -6.24 4.76 -11.99
CA GLN A 86 -6.30 3.30 -12.07
C GLN A 86 -5.52 2.71 -10.88
N PRO A 87 -6.18 2.07 -9.90
CA PRO A 87 -5.49 1.35 -8.84
C PRO A 87 -4.72 0.16 -9.41
N VAL A 88 -3.47 0.00 -8.98
CA VAL A 88 -2.64 -1.17 -9.29
C VAL A 88 -2.47 -2.05 -8.06
N LYS A 89 -2.15 -1.46 -6.90
CA LYS A 89 -2.03 -2.19 -5.63
C LYS A 89 -2.42 -1.29 -4.46
N VAL A 90 -3.38 -1.70 -3.66
CA VAL A 90 -3.66 -1.03 -2.39
C VAL A 90 -2.58 -1.44 -1.39
N LEU A 91 -1.84 -0.48 -0.83
CA LEU A 91 -0.84 -0.78 0.20
C LEU A 91 -1.47 -0.85 1.58
N ARG A 92 -2.39 0.07 1.85
CA ARG A 92 -3.26 0.07 3.04
C ARG A 92 -4.54 0.85 2.78
N MET A 93 -5.60 0.46 3.47
CA MET A 93 -6.88 1.17 3.46
C MET A 93 -7.44 1.17 4.88
N GLN A 94 -7.78 2.34 5.41
CA GLN A 94 -8.01 2.50 6.84
C GLN A 94 -9.27 3.31 7.11
N SER A 95 -10.18 2.74 7.90
CA SER A 95 -11.43 3.38 8.33
C SER A 95 -11.23 4.47 9.39
N GLN A 96 -10.09 4.41 10.07
CA GLN A 96 -9.74 5.28 11.18
C GLN A 96 -8.23 5.53 11.23
N GLY A 97 -7.81 6.39 12.16
CA GLY A 97 -6.41 6.76 12.34
C GLY A 97 -6.07 8.11 11.73
N ARG A 98 -4.78 8.33 11.44
CA ARG A 98 -4.26 9.65 11.05
C ARG A 98 -4.41 9.96 9.56
N GLY A 99 -4.68 8.96 8.71
CA GLY A 99 -4.84 9.12 7.27
C GLY A 99 -3.72 9.96 6.65
N CYS A 100 -4.08 11.05 5.98
CA CYS A 100 -3.13 11.98 5.35
C CYS A 100 -2.13 12.65 6.31
N ALA A 101 -2.39 12.69 7.61
CA ALA A 101 -1.46 13.21 8.60
C ALA A 101 -0.47 12.15 9.11
N ASP A 102 -0.56 10.90 8.64
CA ASP A 102 0.36 9.83 9.03
C ASP A 102 1.68 9.91 8.24
N SER A 103 2.77 10.17 8.96
CA SER A 103 4.14 10.23 8.43
C SER A 103 4.94 8.94 8.64
N SER A 104 4.31 7.86 9.13
CA SER A 104 5.02 6.60 9.46
C SER A 104 5.75 5.98 8.26
N ALA A 105 5.27 6.26 7.05
CA ALA A 105 5.85 5.74 5.81
C ALA A 105 7.07 6.54 5.32
N ASP A 106 7.24 7.81 5.71
CA ASP A 106 8.12 8.75 5.00
C ASP A 106 9.61 8.35 5.07
N GLY A 107 10.05 7.85 6.21
CA GLY A 107 11.42 7.35 6.42
C GLY A 107 11.51 5.82 6.54
N ALA A 108 10.44 5.10 6.24
CA ALA A 108 10.38 3.66 6.40
C ALA A 108 10.56 2.96 5.05
N GLN A 109 11.24 1.82 5.07
CA GLN A 109 11.16 0.81 4.01
C GLN A 109 9.93 -0.07 4.22
N TRP A 110 9.67 -0.44 5.47
CA TRP A 110 8.51 -1.22 5.87
C TRP A 110 7.99 -0.78 7.23
N VAL A 111 6.66 -0.81 7.38
CA VAL A 111 5.97 -0.59 8.64
C VAL A 111 5.13 -1.84 8.92
N ALA A 112 5.27 -2.41 10.10
CA ALA A 112 4.42 -3.48 10.62
C ALA A 112 3.77 -3.02 11.92
N LEU A 113 2.54 -3.45 12.17
CA LEU A 113 1.77 -3.03 13.34
C LEU A 113 0.64 -4.01 13.69
N GLN A 114 0.18 -3.87 14.93
CA GLN A 114 -1.03 -4.48 15.46
C GLN A 114 -1.69 -3.46 16.38
N TYR A 115 -3.02 -3.39 16.39
CA TYR A 115 -3.75 -2.46 17.26
C TYR A 115 -4.06 -3.04 18.64
N GLN A 116 -4.23 -4.36 18.76
CA GLN A 116 -4.47 -5.04 20.05
C GLN A 116 -3.81 -6.44 20.10
N PRO A 117 -2.85 -6.69 21.01
CA PRO A 117 -2.13 -5.69 21.81
C PRO A 117 -1.32 -4.75 20.90
N ALA A 118 -1.22 -3.48 21.27
CA ALA A 118 -0.62 -2.47 20.41
C ALA A 118 0.90 -2.62 20.31
N TRP A 119 1.40 -2.88 19.11
CA TRP A 119 2.82 -2.82 18.79
C TRP A 119 3.03 -2.28 17.38
N ARG A 120 4.21 -1.72 17.14
CA ARG A 120 4.67 -1.28 15.82
C ARG A 120 6.15 -1.59 15.66
N ALA A 121 6.52 -2.03 14.47
CA ALA A 121 7.90 -2.19 14.05
C ALA A 121 8.12 -1.42 12.74
N VAL A 122 9.20 -0.65 12.67
CA VAL A 122 9.56 0.15 11.51
C VAL A 122 10.96 -0.25 11.07
N LEU A 123 11.07 -0.78 9.86
CA LEU A 123 12.35 -1.04 9.21
C LEU A 123 12.71 0.15 8.34
N ALA A 124 13.85 0.77 8.61
CA ALA A 124 14.37 1.94 7.92
C ALA A 124 15.88 1.80 7.69
N ALA A 125 16.50 2.78 7.00
CA ALA A 125 17.95 2.76 6.74
C ALA A 125 18.83 2.66 8.01
N ASN A 126 18.35 3.17 9.15
CA ASN A 126 19.08 3.11 10.42
C ASN A 126 18.82 1.83 11.23
N GLY A 127 18.04 0.88 10.69
CA GLY A 127 17.74 -0.40 11.32
C GLY A 127 16.27 -0.61 11.64
N LEU A 128 16.00 -1.54 12.57
CA LEU A 128 14.65 -1.90 13.00
C LEU A 128 14.32 -1.22 14.32
N THR A 129 13.26 -0.42 14.32
CA THR A 129 12.73 0.24 15.51
C THR A 129 11.45 -0.45 15.96
N ARG A 130 11.34 -0.79 17.24
CA ARG A 130 10.11 -1.34 17.85
C ARG A 130 9.49 -0.32 18.80
N SER A 131 8.17 -0.26 18.83
CA SER A 131 7.42 0.45 19.86
C SER A 131 6.26 -0.39 20.37
N ASP A 132 6.08 -0.42 21.69
CA ASP A 132 4.95 -1.04 22.37
C ASP A 132 4.06 0.07 22.94
N ALA A 133 2.82 0.20 22.46
CA ALA A 133 1.96 1.34 22.79
C ALA A 133 2.71 2.70 22.72
N ASP A 134 2.96 3.34 23.86
CA ASP A 134 3.64 4.64 23.97
C ASP A 134 5.17 4.56 24.18
N ARG A 135 5.73 3.35 24.31
CA ARG A 135 7.17 3.14 24.52
C ARG A 135 7.88 2.81 23.21
N ALA A 136 8.65 3.76 22.69
CA ALA A 136 9.58 3.51 21.58
C ALA A 136 10.94 3.03 22.10
N HIS A 137 11.54 2.08 21.39
CA HIS A 137 12.91 1.60 21.61
C HIS A 137 13.86 2.23 20.60
N ALA A 138 15.16 2.23 20.89
CA ALA A 138 16.17 2.66 19.93
C ALA A 138 16.19 1.70 18.71
N PRO A 139 16.51 2.22 17.51
CA PRO A 139 16.73 1.37 16.33
C PRO A 139 17.89 0.41 16.60
N VAL A 140 17.74 -0.85 16.20
CA VAL A 140 18.80 -1.86 16.26
C VAL A 140 19.27 -2.22 14.85
N PRO A 141 20.58 -2.49 14.65
CA PRO A 141 21.09 -2.96 13.37
C PRO A 141 20.53 -4.35 13.06
N VAL A 142 20.22 -4.58 11.78
CA VAL A 142 19.62 -5.83 11.31
C VAL A 142 20.31 -6.36 10.06
N VAL A 143 20.26 -7.66 9.87
CA VAL A 143 20.46 -8.32 8.58
C VAL A 143 19.10 -8.49 7.93
N THR A 144 18.96 -8.04 6.69
CA THR A 144 17.73 -8.18 5.90
C THR A 144 17.91 -9.20 4.79
N GLU A 145 16.94 -10.10 4.65
CA GLU A 145 16.90 -11.08 3.58
C GLU A 145 15.54 -11.01 2.86
N GLN A 146 15.58 -10.94 1.53
CA GLN A 146 14.37 -11.05 0.71
C GLN A 146 14.35 -12.44 0.06
N LEU A 147 13.24 -13.14 0.26
CA LEU A 147 13.03 -14.48 -0.24
C LEU A 147 12.41 -14.46 -1.65
N PRO A 148 12.55 -15.56 -2.44
CA PRO A 148 12.01 -15.64 -3.80
C PRO A 148 10.49 -15.49 -3.90
N ASP A 149 9.76 -15.80 -2.83
CA ASP A 149 8.30 -15.64 -2.74
C ASP A 149 7.87 -14.18 -2.47
N GLY A 150 8.83 -13.27 -2.32
CA GLY A 150 8.61 -11.86 -1.99
C GLY A 150 8.52 -11.58 -0.49
N SER A 151 8.64 -12.61 0.36
CA SER A 151 8.72 -12.44 1.81
C SER A 151 10.02 -11.74 2.20
N LEU A 152 10.00 -11.00 3.31
CA LEU A 152 11.16 -10.30 3.85
C LEU A 152 11.38 -10.68 5.31
N ASN A 153 12.63 -10.99 5.65
CA ASN A 153 13.12 -11.12 7.01
C ASN A 153 14.02 -9.94 7.36
N ALA A 154 13.90 -9.42 8.57
CA ALA A 154 14.85 -8.48 9.15
C ALA A 154 15.16 -8.90 10.58
N ARG A 155 16.38 -9.36 10.83
CA ARG A 155 16.80 -9.90 12.12
C ARG A 155 17.93 -9.09 12.74
N SER A 156 17.76 -8.72 14.01
CA SER A 156 18.80 -8.05 14.81
C SER A 156 20.05 -8.90 14.96
N LEU A 157 21.20 -8.23 15.11
CA LEU A 157 22.49 -8.92 15.31
C LEU A 157 22.55 -9.72 16.64
N SER A 158 21.84 -9.25 17.67
CA SER A 158 21.66 -9.96 18.94
C SER A 158 20.69 -11.15 18.84
N GLY A 159 19.84 -11.17 17.82
CA GLY A 159 18.85 -12.22 17.59
C GLY A 159 17.63 -12.16 18.50
N ASP A 160 17.48 -11.10 19.30
CA ASP A 160 16.37 -10.86 20.24
C ASP A 160 15.18 -10.15 19.57
N LEU A 161 15.39 -9.53 18.41
CA LEU A 161 14.34 -8.90 17.62
C LEU A 161 14.39 -9.38 16.16
N GLU A 162 13.24 -9.78 15.62
CA GLU A 162 13.11 -10.24 14.25
C GLU A 162 11.74 -9.88 13.67
N LEU A 163 11.72 -9.36 12.45
CA LEU A 163 10.51 -9.03 11.71
C LEU A 163 10.42 -9.88 10.44
N TRP A 164 9.28 -10.53 10.26
CA TRP A 164 8.88 -11.19 9.04
C TRP A 164 7.72 -10.45 8.38
N LEU A 165 7.79 -10.31 7.06
CA LEU A 165 6.73 -9.75 6.21
C LEU A 165 6.43 -10.74 5.09
N TYR A 166 5.16 -11.06 4.90
CA TYR A 166 4.68 -11.98 3.88
C TYR A 166 3.73 -11.23 2.93
N PRO A 167 3.87 -11.40 1.60
CA PRO A 167 3.01 -10.73 0.61
C PRO A 167 1.63 -11.39 0.54
N GLN A 168 0.88 -11.23 1.62
CA GLN A 168 -0.45 -11.76 1.84
C GLN A 168 -1.32 -10.64 2.40
N ASP A 169 -2.54 -10.53 1.87
CA ASP A 169 -3.53 -9.58 2.37
C ASP A 169 -3.77 -9.80 3.86
N CYS A 170 -3.76 -8.71 4.63
CA CYS A 170 -3.93 -8.71 6.05
C CYS A 170 -5.01 -7.72 6.44
N GLN A 171 -6.04 -8.22 7.12
CA GLN A 171 -7.08 -7.39 7.70
C GLN A 171 -6.93 -7.37 9.21
N ASP A 172 -6.86 -6.18 9.78
CA ASP A 172 -6.84 -6.00 11.22
C ASP A 172 -8.19 -6.36 11.82
N VAL A 173 -8.19 -7.27 12.80
CA VAL A 173 -9.41 -7.84 13.37
C VAL A 173 -10.20 -6.87 14.25
N VAL A 174 -9.56 -5.78 14.71
CA VAL A 174 -10.18 -4.81 15.63
C VAL A 174 -10.80 -3.65 14.86
N THR A 175 -10.05 -3.15 13.88
CA THR A 175 -10.39 -1.93 13.13
C THR A 175 -11.00 -2.22 11.76
N GLY A 176 -10.82 -3.44 11.25
CA GLY A 176 -11.14 -3.78 9.86
C GLY A 176 -10.15 -3.21 8.85
N ASP A 177 -9.12 -2.45 9.27
CA ASP A 177 -8.15 -1.84 8.36
C ASP A 177 -7.45 -2.91 7.51
N TYR A 178 -7.28 -2.63 6.23
CA TYR A 178 -6.58 -3.50 5.28
C TYR A 178 -5.13 -3.06 5.10
N PHE A 179 -4.25 -4.05 4.94
CA PHE A 179 -2.85 -3.90 4.55
C PHE A 179 -2.43 -5.04 3.62
N HIS A 180 -1.52 -4.78 2.70
CA HIS A 180 -1.09 -5.78 1.70
C HIS A 180 -0.04 -6.79 2.17
N MET A 181 0.43 -6.69 3.42
CA MET A 181 1.37 -7.64 4.00
C MET A 181 0.83 -8.18 5.31
N HIS A 182 0.99 -9.48 5.51
CA HIS A 182 0.95 -10.08 6.84
C HIS A 182 2.32 -9.91 7.50
N SER A 183 2.35 -9.72 8.80
CA SER A 183 3.59 -9.54 9.55
C SER A 183 3.65 -10.41 10.79
N VAL A 184 4.87 -10.82 11.13
CA VAL A 184 5.18 -11.51 12.37
C VAL A 184 6.40 -10.85 12.99
N LEU A 185 6.23 -10.32 14.19
CA LEU A 185 7.32 -9.79 15.01
C LEU A 185 7.69 -10.84 16.06
N LEU A 186 8.96 -11.20 16.16
CA LEU A 186 9.49 -12.00 17.25
C LEU A 186 10.30 -11.10 18.18
N VAL A 187 9.96 -11.15 19.47
CA VAL A 187 10.67 -10.43 20.54
C VAL A 187 11.09 -11.45 21.58
N ASN A 188 12.40 -11.67 21.76
CA ASN A 188 12.94 -12.72 22.61
C ASN A 188 12.33 -14.11 22.33
N GLY A 189 12.03 -14.40 21.06
CA GLY A 189 11.36 -15.63 20.62
C GLY A 189 9.83 -15.64 20.78
N GLU A 190 9.23 -14.65 21.43
CA GLU A 190 7.78 -14.53 21.53
C GLU A 190 7.19 -13.97 20.22
N ARG A 191 6.24 -14.70 19.65
CA ARG A 191 5.63 -14.38 18.36
C ARG A 191 4.43 -13.45 18.51
N GLN A 192 4.44 -12.35 17.78
CA GLN A 192 3.34 -11.38 17.70
C GLN A 192 2.92 -11.22 16.24
N SER A 193 1.64 -11.44 15.95
CA SER A 193 1.08 -11.32 14.60
C SER A 193 0.44 -9.96 14.39
N GLY A 194 0.54 -9.44 13.18
CA GLY A 194 -0.04 -8.16 12.79
C GLY A 194 -0.04 -7.99 11.27
N CYS A 195 -0.26 -6.76 10.84
CA CYS A 195 -0.27 -6.39 9.44
C CYS A 195 0.90 -5.46 9.11
N GLY A 196 1.25 -5.35 7.82
CA GLY A 196 2.34 -4.49 7.38
C GLY A 196 2.12 -3.91 6.00
N TYR A 197 2.89 -2.85 5.72
CA TYR A 197 2.87 -2.19 4.44
C TYR A 197 4.24 -1.59 4.12
N GLN A 198 4.54 -1.52 2.83
CA GLN A 198 5.71 -0.87 2.29
C GLN A 198 5.70 0.65 2.57
N GLY A 199 6.79 1.15 3.14
CA GLY A 199 7.04 2.58 3.32
C GLY A 199 7.51 3.26 2.04
N ARG A 200 7.87 4.54 2.12
CA ARG A 200 8.24 5.38 0.96
C ARG A 200 9.73 5.33 0.64
N GLN A 201 10.54 4.85 1.57
CA GLN A 201 11.94 4.60 1.31
C GLN A 201 12.05 3.28 0.51
N THR A 202 12.26 3.39 -0.79
CA THR A 202 12.79 2.27 -1.58
C THR A 202 14.25 2.06 -1.17
N THR A 203 14.74 0.81 -1.22
CA THR A 203 16.09 0.33 -0.82
C THR A 203 17.21 1.38 -0.93
N PRO A 204 18.20 1.43 -0.01
CA PRO A 204 19.23 2.47 0.03
C PRO A 204 20.00 2.63 -1.29
#